data_AF-A0A928RPJ4-F1
#
_entry.id   AF-A0A928RPJ4-F1
#
_cell.length_a   1.000
_cell.length_b   1.000
_cell.length_c   1.000
_cell.angle_alpha   90.00
_cell.angle_beta   90.00
_cell.angle_gamma   90.00
#
_symmetry.space_group_name_H-M   'P 1'
#
loop_
_entity.id
_entity.type
_entity.pdbx_description
1 polymer ?
#
loop_
_entity_poly.entity_id
_entity_poly.type
_entity_poly.pdbx_seq_one_letter_code
_entity_poly.pdbx_strand_id
1 'polypeptide(L)'
;MFSREINGYKKSDVDSFIQRMKASYEAKLMEEKLKALDSERKVLDMKNERFDIENKEKNIMTALNAIEKAKRFQEEGSRKFYRLIMEKLELLIKELDIKFPQLRKNQNFESLLSEFSVMINNYKASLEERINITQPVYSENDSMRLLLNKMQDYKKTNEAPKEVHISIKKKAPDLRAIPEKESGFNLEEALHPTEDLEEIMKAFDFYNED
;
A
#
# COMPACT_ATOMS: atom_id res chain seq x y z
N MET A 1 -55.81 -45.63 18.22
CA MET A 1 -56.27 -46.37 19.42
C MET A 1 -55.77 -47.79 19.32
N PHE A 2 -55.23 -48.36 20.40
CA PHE A 2 -54.78 -49.76 20.41
C PHE A 2 -55.96 -50.72 20.50
N SER A 3 -55.87 -51.82 19.77
CA SER A 3 -56.83 -52.94 19.86
C SER A 3 -56.78 -53.53 21.27
N ARG A 4 -57.94 -53.87 21.86
CA ARG A 4 -58.02 -54.51 23.19
C ARG A 4 -58.22 -56.02 23.06
N GLU A 5 -57.52 -56.77 23.90
CA GLU A 5 -57.68 -58.21 24.16
C GLU A 5 -58.23 -58.39 25.60
N ILE A 6 -58.62 -59.62 25.96
CA ILE A 6 -59.27 -59.97 27.23
C ILE A 6 -58.48 -59.44 28.45
N ASN A 7 -57.15 -59.36 28.35
CA ASN A 7 -56.25 -58.89 29.41
C ASN A 7 -55.43 -57.64 29.04
N GLY A 8 -55.94 -56.73 28.19
CA GLY A 8 -55.30 -55.42 27.96
C GLY A 8 -55.15 -55.03 26.49
N TYR A 9 -54.10 -54.28 26.15
CA TYR A 9 -53.86 -53.85 24.77
C TYR A 9 -53.05 -54.90 24.00
N LYS A 10 -53.34 -55.02 22.70
CA LYS A 10 -52.63 -55.92 21.80
C LYS A 10 -51.15 -55.54 21.72
N LYS A 11 -50.29 -56.46 22.16
CA LYS A 11 -48.84 -56.22 22.30
C LYS A 11 -48.17 -55.79 20.98
N SER A 12 -48.55 -56.41 19.85
CA SER A 12 -47.98 -56.06 18.53
C SER A 12 -48.23 -54.61 18.12
N ASP A 13 -49.41 -54.08 18.46
CA ASP A 13 -49.82 -52.73 18.07
C ASP A 13 -49.09 -51.69 18.92
N VAL A 14 -48.89 -52.01 20.21
CA VAL A 14 -48.11 -51.20 21.16
C VAL A 14 -46.63 -51.20 20.80
N ASP A 15 -46.04 -52.38 20.52
CA ASP A 15 -44.63 -52.50 20.14
C ASP A 15 -44.34 -51.77 18.82
N SER A 16 -45.22 -51.89 17.82
CA SER A 16 -45.09 -51.16 16.55
C SER A 16 -45.17 -49.64 16.76
N PHE A 17 -46.04 -49.18 17.66
CA PHE A 17 -46.16 -47.76 17.99
C PHE A 17 -44.93 -47.24 18.73
N ILE A 18 -44.42 -48.01 19.71
CA ILE A 18 -43.18 -47.67 20.43
C ILE A 18 -42.00 -47.63 19.45
N GLN A 19 -41.89 -48.57 18.52
CA GLN A 19 -40.83 -48.57 17.51
C GLN A 19 -40.91 -47.34 16.59
N ARG A 20 -42.10 -46.98 16.08
CA ARG A 20 -42.28 -45.75 15.30
C ARG A 20 -41.95 -44.50 16.11
N MET A 21 -42.35 -44.47 17.38
CA MET A 21 -42.05 -43.36 18.27
C MET A 21 -40.55 -43.22 18.50
N LYS A 22 -39.85 -44.32 18.80
CA LYS A 22 -38.39 -44.35 18.93
C LYS A 22 -37.69 -43.88 17.65
N ALA A 23 -38.09 -44.41 16.50
CA ALA A 23 -37.55 -44.00 15.22
C ALA A 23 -37.78 -42.49 14.94
N SER A 24 -38.95 -41.96 15.30
CA SER A 24 -39.23 -40.52 15.18
C SER A 24 -38.37 -39.67 16.12
N TYR A 25 -38.14 -40.11 17.35
CA TYR A 25 -37.25 -39.40 18.29
C TYR A 25 -35.80 -39.43 17.82
N GLU A 26 -35.32 -40.58 17.34
CA GLU A 26 -33.96 -40.72 16.80
C GLU A 26 -33.77 -39.85 15.55
N ALA A 27 -34.76 -39.79 14.65
CA ALA A 27 -34.73 -38.92 13.48
C ALA A 27 -34.66 -37.44 13.87
N LYS A 28 -35.49 -36.98 14.81
CA LYS A 28 -35.45 -35.58 15.30
C LYS A 28 -34.13 -35.25 15.97
N LEU A 29 -33.60 -36.16 16.78
CA LEU A 29 -32.30 -35.97 17.43
C LEU A 29 -31.16 -35.87 16.40
N MET A 30 -31.22 -36.69 15.34
CA MET A 30 -30.25 -36.64 14.25
C MET A 30 -30.34 -35.34 13.47
N GLU A 31 -31.55 -34.85 13.19
CA GLU A 31 -31.79 -33.57 12.52
C GLU A 31 -31.24 -32.39 13.33
N GLU A 32 -31.49 -32.35 14.64
CA GLU A 32 -30.94 -31.31 15.52
C GLU A 32 -29.41 -31.35 15.57
N LYS A 33 -28.81 -32.55 15.65
CA LYS A 33 -27.36 -32.71 15.59
C LYS A 33 -26.77 -32.22 14.27
N LEU A 34 -27.42 -32.53 13.15
CA LEU A 34 -26.99 -32.08 11.83
C LEU A 34 -27.02 -30.54 11.74
N LYS A 35 -28.11 -29.94 12.21
CA LYS A 35 -28.27 -28.47 12.24
C LYS A 35 -27.22 -27.80 13.14
N ALA A 36 -26.90 -28.40 14.28
CA ALA A 36 -25.84 -27.91 15.16
C ALA A 36 -24.47 -27.97 14.46
N LEU A 37 -24.14 -29.09 13.82
CA LEU A 37 -22.89 -29.26 13.07
C LEU A 37 -22.76 -28.27 11.90
N ASP A 38 -23.84 -28.05 11.14
CA ASP A 38 -23.84 -27.07 10.05
C ASP A 38 -23.61 -25.64 10.58
N SER A 39 -24.21 -25.31 11.73
CA SER A 39 -23.99 -24.01 12.37
C SER A 39 -22.56 -23.85 12.88
N GLU A 40 -21.97 -24.89 13.46
CA GLU A 40 -20.58 -24.89 13.93
C GLU A 40 -19.60 -24.73 12.77
N ARG A 41 -19.83 -25.46 11.67
CA ARG A 41 -19.05 -25.32 10.45
C ARG A 41 -19.11 -23.89 9.90
N LYS A 42 -20.30 -23.29 9.83
CA LYS A 42 -20.45 -21.91 9.36
C LYS A 42 -19.69 -20.90 10.23
N VAL A 43 -19.67 -21.11 11.55
CA VAL A 43 -18.90 -20.27 12.48
C VAL A 43 -17.39 -20.43 12.24
N LEU A 44 -16.91 -21.65 11.97
CA LEU A 44 -15.52 -21.90 11.64
C LEU A 44 -15.11 -21.23 10.32
N ASP A 45 -15.95 -21.34 9.29
CA ASP A 45 -15.70 -20.70 7.99
C ASP A 45 -15.61 -19.17 8.15
N MET A 46 -16.54 -18.55 8.88
CA MET A 46 -16.49 -17.12 9.20
C MET A 46 -15.24 -16.72 9.99
N LYS A 47 -14.77 -17.58 10.90
CA LYS A 47 -13.56 -17.31 11.69
C LYS A 47 -12.30 -17.34 10.82
N ASN A 48 -12.23 -18.27 9.87
CA ASN A 48 -11.14 -18.34 8.90
C ASN A 48 -11.15 -17.12 7.98
N GLU A 49 -12.30 -16.73 7.42
CA GLU A 49 -12.41 -15.53 6.60
C GLU A 49 -11.99 -14.26 7.36
N ARG A 50 -12.37 -14.15 8.64
CA ARG A 50 -11.95 -13.04 9.50
C ARG A 50 -10.43 -13.00 9.68
N PHE A 51 -9.79 -14.14 9.86
CA PHE A 51 -8.34 -14.22 10.00
C PHE A 51 -7.62 -13.81 8.71
N ASP A 52 -8.14 -14.21 7.54
CA ASP A 52 -7.59 -13.82 6.25
C ASP A 52 -7.73 -12.31 6.00
N ILE A 53 -8.85 -11.71 6.39
CA ILE A 53 -9.05 -10.26 6.32
C ILE A 53 -8.04 -9.55 7.23
N GLU A 54 -7.89 -10.00 8.48
CA GLU A 54 -6.96 -9.38 9.43
C GLU A 54 -5.51 -9.43 8.94
N ASN A 55 -5.10 -10.54 8.31
CA ASN A 55 -3.77 -10.65 7.71
C ASN A 55 -3.59 -9.69 6.52
N LYS A 56 -4.61 -9.57 5.65
CA LYS A 56 -4.60 -8.60 4.55
C LYS A 56 -4.51 -7.16 5.07
N GLU A 57 -5.25 -6.82 6.14
CA GLU A 57 -5.18 -5.51 6.78
C GLU A 57 -3.80 -5.20 7.36
N LYS A 58 -3.17 -6.15 8.06
CA LYS A 58 -1.79 -5.99 8.57
C LYS A 58 -0.79 -5.71 7.45
N ASN A 59 -0.92 -6.42 6.32
CA ASN A 59 -0.06 -6.22 5.15
C ASN A 59 -0.28 -4.82 4.53
N ILE A 60 -1.54 -4.38 4.41
CA ILE A 60 -1.87 -3.04 3.92
C ILE A 60 -1.29 -1.97 4.84
N MET A 61 -1.48 -2.08 6.15
CA MET A 61 -0.92 -1.13 7.12
C MET A 61 0.61 -1.05 7.05
N THR A 62 1.27 -2.19 6.86
CA THR A 62 2.72 -2.24 6.69
C THR A 62 3.17 -1.55 5.40
N ALA A 63 2.47 -1.79 4.29
CA ALA A 63 2.74 -1.12 3.02
C ALA A 63 2.50 0.39 3.10
N LEU A 64 1.41 0.83 3.75
CA LEU A 64 1.10 2.25 3.96
C LEU A 64 2.20 2.94 4.79
N ASN A 65 2.65 2.31 5.88
CA ASN A 65 3.75 2.84 6.68
C ASN A 65 5.06 2.96 5.88
N ALA A 66 5.34 1.98 5.00
CA ALA A 66 6.52 2.04 4.14
C ALA A 66 6.43 3.19 3.12
N ILE A 67 5.26 3.39 2.51
CA ILE A 67 5.00 4.49 1.58
C ILE A 67 5.11 5.84 2.30
N GLU A 68 4.53 5.98 3.48
CA GLU A 68 4.60 7.21 4.26
C GLU A 68 6.06 7.54 4.63
N LYS A 69 6.82 6.54 5.08
CA LYS A 69 8.25 6.70 5.38
C LYS A 69 9.06 7.10 4.15
N ALA A 70 8.79 6.49 2.99
CA ALA A 70 9.44 6.84 1.74
C ALA A 70 9.12 8.28 1.31
N LYS A 71 7.84 8.69 1.42
CA LYS A 71 7.41 10.06 1.13
C LYS A 71 8.07 11.09 2.04
N ARG A 72 8.09 10.84 3.35
CA ARG A 72 8.81 11.70 4.31
C ARG A 72 10.29 11.79 3.98
N PHE A 73 10.94 10.69 3.61
CA PHE A 73 12.34 10.68 3.23
C PHE A 73 12.61 11.50 1.96
N GLN A 74 11.74 11.43 0.96
CA GLN A 74 11.85 12.23 -0.28
C GLN A 74 11.65 13.73 -0.01
N GLU A 75 10.66 14.09 0.79
CA GLU A 75 10.38 15.49 1.16
C GLU A 75 11.46 16.06 2.08
N GLU A 76 11.96 15.30 3.05
CA GLU A 76 13.04 15.74 3.94
C GLU A 76 14.40 15.75 3.25
N GLY A 77 14.67 14.80 2.36
CA GLY A 77 15.91 14.71 1.60
C GLY A 77 16.07 15.91 0.66
N SER A 78 15.02 16.23 -0.10
CA SER A 78 14.99 17.43 -0.95
C SER A 78 15.10 18.71 -0.13
N ARG A 79 14.40 18.84 1.00
CA ARG A 79 14.53 20.00 1.91
C ARG A 79 15.96 20.15 2.45
N LYS A 80 16.61 19.07 2.88
CA LYS A 80 18.00 19.10 3.35
C LYS A 80 18.95 19.52 2.23
N PHE A 81 18.72 19.03 1.02
CA PHE A 81 19.49 19.42 -0.16
C PHE A 81 19.33 20.91 -0.50
N TYR A 82 18.11 21.43 -0.56
CA TYR A 82 17.85 22.85 -0.80
C TYR A 82 18.40 23.74 0.32
N ARG A 83 18.33 23.30 1.58
CA ARG A 83 18.95 24.00 2.71
C ARG A 83 20.47 24.09 2.54
N LEU A 84 21.13 22.99 2.16
CA LEU A 84 22.57 22.95 1.93
C LEU A 84 22.99 23.85 0.75
N ILE A 85 22.22 23.86 -0.34
CA ILE A 85 22.44 24.79 -1.46
C ILE A 85 22.35 26.24 -0.97
N MET A 86 21.36 26.57 -0.13
CA MET A 86 21.23 27.92 0.41
C MET A 86 22.39 28.32 1.32
N GLU A 87 22.84 27.43 2.20
CA GLU A 87 24.03 27.68 3.03
C GLU A 87 25.27 27.93 2.16
N LYS A 88 25.43 27.17 1.06
CA LYS A 88 26.52 27.37 0.10
C LYS A 88 26.42 28.71 -0.63
N LEU A 89 25.21 29.12 -1.04
CA LEU A 89 24.97 30.42 -1.67
C LEU A 89 25.27 31.58 -0.72
N GLU A 90 24.87 31.48 0.56
CA GLU A 90 25.23 32.47 1.58
C GLU A 90 26.73 32.57 1.79
N LEU A 91 27.44 31.43 1.79
CA LEU A 91 28.89 31.41 1.91
C LEU A 91 29.54 32.11 0.71
N LEU A 92 29.04 31.87 -0.50
CA LEU A 92 29.52 32.48 -1.73
C LEU A 92 29.27 34.00 -1.74
N ILE A 93 28.13 34.46 -1.25
CA ILE A 93 27.85 35.89 -1.07
C ILE A 93 28.85 36.52 -0.09
N LYS A 94 29.08 35.88 1.07
CA LYS A 94 30.08 36.35 2.05
C LYS A 94 31.50 36.38 1.45
N GLU A 95 31.84 35.36 0.66
CA GLU A 95 33.16 35.26 0.03
C GLU A 95 33.36 36.34 -1.07
N LEU A 96 32.33 36.63 -1.86
CA LEU A 96 32.31 37.74 -2.82
C LEU A 96 32.48 39.09 -2.13
N ASP A 97 31.79 39.29 -1.01
CA ASP A 97 31.83 40.54 -0.23
C ASP A 97 33.23 40.77 0.38
N ILE A 98 33.94 39.69 0.75
CA ILE A 98 35.33 39.73 1.25
C ILE A 98 36.35 39.93 0.11
N LYS A 99 36.22 39.20 -1.00
CA LYS A 99 37.21 39.21 -2.09
C LYS A 99 37.13 40.46 -2.95
N PHE A 100 35.95 41.06 -3.08
CA PHE A 100 35.75 42.23 -3.92
C PHE A 100 35.04 43.38 -3.18
N PRO A 101 35.68 43.99 -2.17
CA PRO A 101 35.11 45.10 -1.41
C PRO A 101 34.87 46.36 -2.28
N GLN A 102 35.46 46.41 -3.47
CA GLN A 102 35.26 47.47 -4.45
C GLN A 102 33.88 47.44 -5.11
N LEU A 103 33.20 46.27 -5.15
CA LEU A 103 31.87 46.15 -5.74
C LEU A 103 30.78 46.84 -4.91
N ARG A 104 31.00 47.09 -3.60
CA ARG A 104 30.09 47.91 -2.77
C ARG A 104 30.02 49.38 -3.20
N LYS A 105 30.99 49.87 -3.97
CA LYS A 105 30.97 51.25 -4.48
C LYS A 105 30.03 51.44 -5.67
N ASN A 106 29.60 50.35 -6.31
CA ASN A 106 28.60 50.38 -7.37
C ASN A 106 27.20 50.26 -6.75
N GLN A 107 26.40 51.33 -6.81
CA GLN A 107 25.00 51.33 -6.34
C GLN A 107 24.18 50.18 -6.95
N ASN A 108 24.44 49.81 -8.20
CA ASN A 108 23.75 48.72 -8.90
C ASN A 108 24.04 47.33 -8.31
N PHE A 109 25.23 47.15 -7.72
CA PHE A 109 25.59 45.86 -7.11
C PHE A 109 25.06 45.74 -5.69
N GLU A 110 25.02 46.86 -4.96
CA GLU A 110 24.39 46.91 -3.63
C GLU A 110 22.87 46.68 -3.73
N SER A 111 22.20 47.27 -4.74
CA SER A 111 20.79 46.98 -5.00
C SER A 111 20.56 45.53 -5.38
N LEU A 112 21.40 44.94 -6.23
CA LEU A 112 21.31 43.54 -6.63
C LEU A 112 21.54 42.59 -5.45
N LEU A 113 22.50 42.86 -4.57
CA LEU A 113 22.74 42.07 -3.35
C LEU A 113 21.56 42.16 -2.38
N SER A 114 20.94 43.33 -2.27
CA SER A 114 19.73 43.53 -1.48
C SER A 114 18.55 42.74 -2.06
N GLU A 115 18.32 42.82 -3.37
CA GLU A 115 17.30 42.02 -4.07
C GLU A 115 17.54 40.52 -3.92
N PHE A 116 18.78 40.06 -4.02
CA PHE A 116 19.14 38.65 -3.85
C PHE A 116 18.93 38.19 -2.40
N SER A 117 19.27 39.04 -1.42
CA SER A 117 19.01 38.77 0.00
C SER A 117 17.51 38.72 0.30
N VAL A 118 16.72 39.63 -0.29
CA VAL A 118 15.26 39.63 -0.19
C VAL A 118 14.68 38.37 -0.83
N MET A 119 15.17 37.95 -2.00
CA MET A 119 14.76 36.70 -2.65
C MET A 119 15.05 35.47 -1.78
N ILE A 120 16.26 35.38 -1.20
CA ILE A 120 16.62 34.29 -0.28
C ILE A 120 15.71 34.28 0.95
N ASN A 121 15.44 35.45 1.54
CA ASN A 121 14.59 35.56 2.73
C ASN A 121 13.12 35.23 2.43
N ASN A 122 12.59 35.66 1.28
CA ASN A 122 11.25 35.31 0.83
C ASN A 122 11.11 33.81 0.58
N TYR A 123 12.15 33.18 0.02
CA TYR A 123 12.17 31.72 -0.17
C TYR A 123 12.25 30.96 1.16
N LYS A 124 13.04 31.44 2.13
CA LYS A 124 13.08 30.89 3.50
C LYS A 124 11.71 30.99 4.19
N ALA A 125 11.06 32.15 4.11
CA ALA A 125 9.70 32.34 4.64
C ALA A 125 8.70 31.40 3.96
N SER A 126 8.80 31.22 2.63
CA SER A 126 7.95 30.29 1.88
C SER A 126 8.19 28.81 2.24
N LEU A 127 9.41 28.45 2.63
CA LEU A 127 9.73 27.11 3.13
C LEU A 127 9.13 26.88 4.52
N GLU A 128 9.11 27.89 5.39
CA GLU A 128 8.53 27.82 6.72
C GLU A 128 6.99 27.79 6.70
N GLU A 129 6.34 28.56 5.81
CA GLU A 129 4.88 28.51 5.64
C GLU A 129 4.38 27.12 5.20
N ARG A 130 5.15 26.41 4.37
CA ARG A 130 4.83 25.02 3.95
C ARG A 130 5.02 23.98 5.05
N ILE A 131 5.50 24.34 6.24
CA ILE A 131 5.55 23.46 7.42
C ILE A 131 4.13 23.26 7.98
N ASN A 132 3.20 24.19 7.72
CA ASN A 132 1.80 24.13 8.15
C ASN A 132 0.88 23.38 7.18
N ILE A 133 1.41 22.49 6.34
CA ILE A 133 0.57 21.58 5.52
C ILE A 133 0.14 20.39 6.39
N THR A 134 -0.62 20.68 7.45
CA THR A 134 -1.61 19.77 8.04
C THR A 134 -2.98 19.93 7.37
N GLN A 135 -3.08 20.82 6.37
CA GLN A 135 -4.26 20.94 5.53
C GLN A 135 -4.40 19.67 4.67
N PRO A 136 -5.54 18.96 4.74
CA PRO A 136 -5.79 17.79 3.91
C PRO A 136 -5.67 18.22 2.44
N VAL A 137 -4.75 17.59 1.72
CA VAL A 137 -4.52 17.85 0.30
C VAL A 137 -5.73 17.30 -0.46
N TYR A 138 -6.76 18.13 -0.63
CA TYR A 138 -7.84 17.91 -1.60
C TYR A 138 -7.33 18.18 -3.03
N SER A 139 -6.23 17.53 -3.41
CA SER A 139 -5.76 17.55 -4.79
C SER A 139 -6.59 16.56 -5.58
N GLU A 140 -7.12 16.96 -6.74
CA GLU A 140 -7.78 16.05 -7.69
C GLU A 140 -6.85 14.91 -8.12
N ASN A 141 -5.53 15.09 -8.00
CA ASN A 141 -4.49 14.11 -8.28
C ASN A 141 -3.96 13.38 -7.03
N ASP A 142 -4.72 13.31 -5.93
CA ASP A 142 -4.36 12.49 -4.79
C ASP A 142 -4.31 11.00 -5.18
N SER A 143 -3.12 10.40 -5.06
CA SER A 143 -2.87 8.99 -5.36
C SER A 143 -3.78 8.06 -4.57
N MET A 144 -4.17 8.43 -3.34
CA MET A 144 -5.09 7.65 -2.52
C MET A 144 -6.52 7.72 -3.07
N ARG A 145 -6.97 8.90 -3.51
CA ARG A 145 -8.28 9.08 -4.14
C ARG A 145 -8.37 8.37 -5.50
N LEU A 146 -7.31 8.45 -6.30
CA LEU A 146 -7.19 7.71 -7.58
C LEU A 146 -7.26 6.19 -7.37
N LEU A 147 -6.55 5.67 -6.36
CA LEU A 147 -6.59 4.26 -6.01
C LEU A 147 -7.98 3.84 -5.54
N LEU A 148 -8.60 4.61 -4.64
CA LEU A 148 -9.94 4.33 -4.13
C LEU A 148 -11.01 4.38 -5.22
N ASN A 149 -10.92 5.32 -6.15
CA ASN A 149 -11.80 5.39 -7.32
C ASN A 149 -11.64 4.13 -8.19
N LYS A 150 -10.40 3.76 -8.54
CA LYS A 150 -10.14 2.50 -9.28
C LYS A 150 -10.67 1.27 -8.53
N MET A 151 -10.51 1.21 -7.20
CA MET A 151 -11.04 0.13 -6.37
C MET A 151 -12.58 0.09 -6.32
N GLN A 152 -13.24 1.24 -6.41
CA GLN A 152 -14.70 1.30 -6.51
C GLN A 152 -15.20 0.89 -7.91
N ASP A 153 -14.44 1.20 -8.96
CA ASP A 153 -14.78 0.82 -10.33
C ASP A 153 -14.75 -0.70 -10.53
N TYR A 154 -13.80 -1.41 -9.92
CA TYR A 154 -13.80 -2.89 -9.90
C TYR A 154 -14.99 -3.52 -9.18
N LYS A 155 -15.73 -2.78 -8.33
CA LYS A 155 -16.99 -3.28 -7.75
C LYS A 155 -18.18 -3.11 -8.68
N LYS A 156 -18.09 -2.22 -9.68
CA LYS A 156 -19.16 -1.93 -10.64
C LYS A 156 -19.03 -2.80 -11.88
N THR A 157 -17.81 -3.07 -12.32
CA THR A 157 -17.53 -4.05 -13.37
C THR A 157 -17.30 -5.40 -12.70
N ASN A 158 -18.18 -6.38 -12.91
CA ASN A 158 -18.05 -7.76 -12.42
C ASN A 158 -16.85 -8.52 -13.05
N GLU A 159 -15.81 -7.82 -13.49
CA GLU A 159 -14.59 -8.42 -14.01
C GLU A 159 -13.62 -8.66 -12.85
N ALA A 160 -13.35 -9.93 -12.57
CA ALA A 160 -12.33 -10.33 -11.63
C ALA A 160 -10.97 -9.71 -12.02
N PRO A 161 -10.15 -9.30 -11.05
CA PRO A 161 -8.82 -8.76 -11.35
C PRO A 161 -8.03 -9.79 -12.19
N LYS A 162 -7.53 -9.39 -13.35
CA LYS A 162 -6.56 -10.21 -14.08
C LYS A 162 -5.30 -10.28 -13.24
N GLU A 163 -5.10 -11.41 -12.57
CA GLU A 163 -3.84 -11.70 -11.88
C GLU A 163 -2.72 -11.70 -12.92
N VAL A 164 -1.86 -10.68 -12.88
CA VAL A 164 -0.59 -10.71 -13.60
C VAL A 164 0.32 -11.65 -12.82
N HIS A 165 0.26 -12.94 -13.14
CA HIS A 165 1.24 -13.92 -12.68
C HIS A 165 2.59 -13.59 -13.31
N ILE A 166 3.42 -12.84 -12.57
CA ILE A 166 4.85 -12.78 -12.86
C ILE A 166 5.38 -14.19 -12.60
N SER A 167 5.67 -14.92 -13.68
CA SER A 167 6.22 -16.27 -13.61
C SER A 167 7.66 -16.21 -13.06
N ILE A 168 7.81 -16.13 -11.74
CA ILE A 168 9.09 -16.32 -11.08
C ILE A 168 9.40 -17.82 -11.17
N LYS A 169 10.15 -18.22 -12.19
CA LYS A 169 10.74 -19.56 -12.26
C LYS A 169 11.67 -19.71 -11.05
N LYS A 170 11.16 -20.34 -9.98
CA LYS A 170 11.98 -20.75 -8.83
C LYS A 170 12.92 -21.87 -9.26
N LYS A 171 14.07 -21.51 -9.83
CA LYS A 171 15.27 -22.34 -9.68
C LYS A 171 15.85 -21.98 -8.31
N ALA A 172 15.82 -22.93 -7.38
CA ALA A 172 16.52 -22.79 -6.11
C ALA A 172 18.02 -22.60 -6.40
N PRO A 173 18.66 -21.48 -6.00
CA PRO A 173 20.09 -21.30 -6.19
C PRO A 173 20.84 -22.01 -5.07
N ASP A 174 21.82 -22.83 -5.45
CA ASP A 174 22.87 -23.33 -4.57
C ASP A 174 23.72 -22.14 -4.06
N LEU A 175 23.74 -21.94 -2.75
CA LEU A 175 24.29 -20.76 -2.05
C LEU A 175 25.83 -20.66 -2.07
N ARG A 176 26.53 -21.42 -2.93
CA ARG A 176 28.00 -21.47 -2.96
C ARG A 176 28.63 -20.98 -4.26
N ALA A 177 27.85 -20.47 -5.21
CA ALA A 177 28.38 -20.01 -6.51
C ALA A 177 27.59 -18.82 -7.08
N ILE A 178 27.50 -17.70 -6.34
CA ILE A 178 26.98 -16.45 -6.90
C ILE A 178 28.19 -15.64 -7.43
N PRO A 179 28.46 -15.60 -8.74
CA PRO A 179 29.31 -14.55 -9.31
C PRO A 179 28.59 -13.21 -9.16
N GLU A 180 29.31 -12.19 -8.70
CA GLU A 180 28.80 -10.87 -8.27
C GLU A 180 28.15 -10.00 -9.37
N LYS A 181 27.76 -10.55 -10.53
CA LYS A 181 27.38 -9.78 -11.72
C LYS A 181 26.15 -10.30 -12.49
N GLU A 182 25.07 -10.64 -11.79
CA GLU A 182 23.77 -10.93 -12.45
C GLU A 182 22.60 -10.09 -11.92
N SER A 183 22.87 -9.02 -11.17
CA SER A 183 21.95 -7.89 -11.15
C SER A 183 22.25 -7.08 -12.40
N GLY A 184 21.37 -7.11 -13.40
CA GLY A 184 21.46 -6.24 -14.59
C GLY A 184 21.30 -4.74 -14.28
N PHE A 185 21.56 -4.36 -13.03
CA PHE A 185 21.57 -3.01 -12.52
C PHE A 185 22.92 -2.81 -11.84
N ASN A 186 23.76 -2.00 -12.49
CA ASN A 186 25.10 -1.71 -12.04
C ASN A 186 25.12 -0.30 -11.44
N LEU A 187 25.32 -0.21 -10.12
CA LEU A 187 25.22 1.06 -9.39
C LEU A 187 26.26 2.10 -9.85
N GLU A 188 27.44 1.63 -10.25
CA GLU A 188 28.49 2.51 -10.78
C GLU A 188 28.12 3.10 -12.14
N GLU A 189 27.42 2.35 -12.99
CA GLU A 189 26.90 2.81 -14.28
C GLU A 189 25.74 3.78 -14.11
N ALA A 190 24.89 3.57 -13.09
CA ALA A 190 23.84 4.52 -12.72
C ALA A 190 24.40 5.86 -12.19
N LEU A 191 25.59 5.85 -11.59
CA LEU A 191 26.28 7.05 -11.11
C LEU A 191 27.06 7.75 -12.23
N HIS A 192 27.39 7.03 -13.31
CA HIS A 192 28.10 7.54 -14.49
C HIS A 192 27.46 6.99 -15.79
N PRO A 193 26.30 7.53 -16.21
CA PRO A 193 25.58 7.02 -17.37
C PRO A 193 26.44 7.14 -18.62
N THR A 194 26.68 6.02 -19.31
CA THR A 194 27.36 6.00 -20.61
C THR A 194 26.40 5.99 -21.79
N GLU A 195 25.11 5.75 -21.54
CA GLU A 195 24.03 5.79 -22.52
C GLU A 195 23.56 7.22 -22.78
N ASP A 196 23.25 7.53 -24.04
CA ASP A 196 22.83 8.87 -24.45
C ASP A 196 21.44 9.18 -23.87
N LEU A 197 21.23 10.43 -23.46
CA LEU A 197 20.01 10.84 -22.75
C LEU A 197 18.76 10.61 -23.60
N GLU A 198 18.86 10.76 -24.93
CA GLU A 198 17.77 10.46 -25.87
C GLU A 198 17.37 8.99 -25.88
N GLU A 199 18.30 8.06 -25.68
CA GLU A 199 18.04 6.62 -25.67
C GLU A 199 17.38 6.18 -24.36
N ILE A 200 17.85 6.75 -23.24
CA ILE A 200 17.21 6.59 -21.93
C ILE A 200 15.77 7.12 -21.97
N MET A 201 15.56 8.29 -22.59
CA MET A 201 14.22 8.89 -22.70
C MET A 201 13.26 8.10 -23.59
N LYS A 202 13.74 7.37 -24.60
CA LYS A 202 12.90 6.44 -25.39
C LYS A 202 12.37 5.25 -24.58
N ALA A 203 13.11 4.79 -23.58
CA ALA A 203 12.65 3.70 -22.70
C ALA A 203 11.50 4.18 -21.77
N PHE A 204 11.40 5.49 -21.55
CA PHE A 204 10.32 6.14 -20.81
C PHE A 204 9.33 6.76 -21.80
N ASP A 205 8.65 5.89 -22.53
CA ASP A 205 7.72 6.23 -23.60
C ASP A 205 6.42 6.88 -23.08
N PHE A 206 6.52 8.14 -22.63
CA PHE A 206 5.39 8.95 -22.13
C PHE A 206 4.69 9.76 -23.22
N TYR A 207 5.21 9.76 -24.46
CA TYR A 207 4.69 10.52 -25.59
C TYR A 207 4.85 9.75 -26.91
N ASN A 208 4.14 8.65 -27.05
CA ASN A 208 3.72 8.18 -28.37
C ASN A 208 2.22 8.45 -28.49
N GLU A 209 1.88 9.68 -28.89
CA GLU A 209 0.59 9.96 -29.53
C GLU A 209 0.74 9.63 -31.01
N ASP A 210 0.14 8.51 -31.43
CA ASP A 210 -0.43 8.32 -32.76
C ASP A 210 -1.87 7.82 -32.59
#